data_AF-A0A957MWF7-F1
#
_entry.id   AF-A0A957MWF7-F1
#
_cell.length_a   1.000
_cell.length_b   1.000
_cell.length_c   1.000
_cell.angle_alpha   90.00
_cell.angle_beta   90.00
_cell.angle_gamma   90.00
#
_symmetry.space_group_name_H-M   'P 1'
#
loop_
_entity.id
_entity.type
_entity.pdbx_description
1 polymer ?
#
loop_
_entity_poly.entity_id
_entity_poly.type
_entity_poly.pdbx_seq_one_letter_code
_entity_poly.pdbx_strand_id
1 'polypeptide(L)'
;VNNGWGVAMSEGSDGVAAVLEAWMMGEVGGGAIADVLFGAVNPSGKLAESFPLKLADTPAHINFPGDDGQVRYGEGLFIGYRYYDARQMPVLFPFGYGLSYTTFAYSNATVSAATFRDVDGVTVSVDVTNTGSVAGKEVVQLYVHDRKSKLVRPFKELKGFAKVDLEPGETKRVDIALDFRAFAYYHPGYAQWITEDGDFDLLIGASSADIRATVSATLQSTLDLPSRLDKESTVQDWMDDPRGRAVFEPTFQLMMAQMAQAFGGGDGNDDGAIGMDMTGFIMQMPLASILGFQEALLPMPADVIVEGLLHQVHGA
;
A
#
# COMPACT_ATOMS: atom_id res chain seq x y z
N VAL A 1 7.55 -3.15 -31.29
CA VAL A 1 8.81 -3.31 -30.55
C VAL A 1 8.85 -4.74 -30.06
N ASN A 2 9.98 -5.43 -30.26
CA ASN A 2 10.15 -6.83 -29.87
C ASN A 2 11.36 -6.91 -28.93
N ASN A 3 11.11 -7.07 -27.63
CA ASN A 3 12.11 -6.99 -26.56
C ASN A 3 11.72 -7.94 -25.41
N GLY A 4 12.68 -8.27 -24.56
CA GLY A 4 12.45 -9.18 -23.42
C GLY A 4 12.04 -8.50 -22.12
N TRP A 5 12.20 -7.18 -22.04
CA TRP A 5 12.04 -6.38 -20.83
C TRP A 5 11.65 -4.95 -21.21
N GLY A 6 11.21 -4.15 -20.23
CA GLY A 6 10.93 -2.73 -20.44
C GLY A 6 12.13 -1.96 -20.99
N VAL A 7 11.95 -1.29 -22.13
CA VAL A 7 12.99 -0.47 -22.78
C VAL A 7 12.62 1.00 -22.60
N ALA A 8 13.60 1.83 -22.24
CA ALA A 8 13.45 3.27 -22.29
C ALA A 8 13.39 3.72 -23.76
N MET A 9 12.27 4.34 -24.17
CA MET A 9 12.05 4.78 -25.56
C MET A 9 11.91 6.30 -25.68
N SER A 10 12.24 7.05 -24.62
CA SER A 10 12.13 8.51 -24.56
C SER A 10 12.96 9.19 -25.64
N GLU A 11 14.13 8.65 -25.97
CA GLU A 11 14.93 9.07 -27.12
C GLU A 11 14.44 8.36 -28.39
N GLY A 12 13.54 8.99 -29.14
CA GLY A 12 13.08 8.50 -30.46
C GLY A 12 11.58 8.22 -30.59
N SER A 13 10.80 8.33 -29.50
CA SER A 13 9.34 8.31 -29.58
C SER A 13 8.75 9.59 -30.18
N ASP A 14 9.48 10.70 -30.11
CA ASP A 14 9.06 11.99 -30.64
C ASP A 14 8.91 11.92 -32.17
N GLY A 15 7.67 11.84 -32.65
CA GLY A 15 7.33 11.74 -34.06
C GLY A 15 6.72 10.41 -34.50
N VAL A 16 6.61 9.42 -33.62
CA VAL A 16 5.92 8.15 -33.92
C VAL A 16 4.44 8.25 -33.54
N ALA A 17 3.54 7.98 -34.49
CA ALA A 17 2.09 8.06 -34.26
C ALA A 17 1.53 6.89 -33.44
N ALA A 18 2.17 5.72 -33.48
CA ALA A 18 1.72 4.52 -32.77
C ALA A 18 2.89 3.58 -32.44
N VAL A 19 2.83 2.96 -31.26
CA VAL A 19 3.79 1.95 -30.81
C VAL A 19 3.03 0.69 -30.43
N LEU A 20 3.42 -0.45 -30.99
CA LEU A 20 2.94 -1.77 -30.60
C LEU A 20 4.07 -2.51 -29.88
N GLU A 21 3.97 -2.68 -28.56
CA GLU A 21 4.86 -3.56 -27.80
C GLU A 21 4.40 -5.01 -27.98
N ALA A 22 5.27 -5.82 -28.59
CA ALA A 22 4.98 -7.19 -28.97
C ALA A 22 5.93 -8.19 -28.29
N TRP A 23 6.90 -7.78 -27.46
CA TRP A 23 7.73 -8.71 -26.70
C TRP A 23 8.44 -9.78 -27.56
N MET A 24 8.63 -10.99 -27.02
CA MET A 24 9.15 -12.16 -27.73
C MET A 24 8.01 -13.13 -28.09
N MET A 25 7.46 -12.99 -29.30
CA MET A 25 6.20 -13.64 -29.71
C MET A 25 6.29 -15.11 -30.16
N GLY A 26 7.46 -15.73 -30.13
CA GLY A 26 7.65 -17.08 -30.67
C GLY A 26 7.38 -17.18 -32.18
N GLU A 27 7.18 -18.41 -32.67
CA GLU A 27 7.15 -18.75 -34.11
C GLU A 27 5.97 -18.15 -34.90
N VAL A 28 4.84 -17.89 -34.24
CA VAL A 28 3.61 -17.35 -34.85
C VAL A 28 3.47 -15.82 -34.69
N GLY A 29 4.49 -15.16 -34.15
CA GLY A 29 4.44 -13.73 -33.83
C GLY A 29 4.17 -12.81 -35.01
N GLY A 30 4.69 -13.14 -36.20
CA GLY A 30 4.47 -12.34 -37.40
C GLY A 30 2.97 -12.23 -37.78
N GLY A 31 2.25 -13.35 -37.72
CA GLY A 31 0.81 -13.40 -37.97
C GLY A 31 0.02 -12.63 -36.92
N ALA A 32 0.34 -12.84 -35.64
CA ALA A 32 -0.31 -12.15 -34.54
C ALA A 32 -0.16 -10.61 -34.61
N ILE A 33 1.03 -10.12 -34.98
CA ILE A 33 1.27 -8.69 -35.19
C ILE A 33 0.42 -8.17 -36.36
N ALA A 34 0.36 -8.91 -37.48
CA ALA A 34 -0.47 -8.51 -38.61
C ALA A 34 -1.96 -8.44 -38.23
N ASP A 35 -2.48 -9.44 -37.53
CA ASP A 35 -3.87 -9.46 -37.08
C ASP A 35 -4.22 -8.25 -36.21
N VAL A 36 -3.30 -7.85 -35.31
CA VAL A 36 -3.47 -6.63 -34.50
C VAL A 36 -3.40 -5.38 -35.37
N LEU A 37 -2.36 -5.22 -36.20
CA LEU A 37 -2.16 -4.00 -37.01
C LEU A 37 -3.30 -3.75 -38.00
N PHE A 38 -3.90 -4.81 -38.55
CA PHE A 38 -5.02 -4.72 -39.48
C PHE A 38 -6.40 -4.77 -38.80
N GLY A 39 -6.45 -4.82 -37.46
CA GLY A 39 -7.71 -4.78 -36.73
C GLY A 39 -8.53 -6.07 -36.80
N ALA A 40 -7.95 -7.17 -37.32
CA ALA A 40 -8.57 -8.49 -37.22
C ALA A 40 -8.68 -8.95 -35.74
N VAL A 41 -7.75 -8.49 -34.91
CA VAL A 41 -7.79 -8.63 -33.45
C VAL A 41 -7.59 -7.26 -32.79
N ASN A 42 -8.48 -6.91 -31.86
CA ASN A 42 -8.32 -5.72 -31.02
C ASN A 42 -7.26 -5.97 -29.93
N PRO A 43 -6.19 -5.15 -29.81
CA PRO A 43 -5.19 -5.32 -28.77
C PRO A 43 -5.80 -5.19 -27.38
N SER A 44 -5.40 -6.10 -26.49
CA SER A 44 -5.93 -6.16 -25.11
C SER A 44 -4.86 -6.61 -24.11
N GLY A 45 -3.58 -6.48 -24.48
CA GLY A 45 -2.46 -6.69 -23.56
C GLY A 45 -2.35 -5.52 -22.60
N LYS A 46 -1.94 -5.81 -21.36
CA LYS A 46 -1.57 -4.80 -20.36
C LYS A 46 -0.13 -5.09 -19.91
N LEU A 47 0.67 -4.05 -19.70
CA LEU A 47 2.08 -4.19 -19.32
C LEU A 47 2.21 -4.89 -17.96
N ALA A 48 3.04 -5.93 -17.89
CA ALA A 48 3.42 -6.58 -16.64
C ALA A 48 4.59 -5.86 -15.93
N GLU A 49 5.18 -4.84 -16.57
CA GLU A 49 6.33 -4.08 -16.10
C GLU A 49 6.09 -2.58 -16.29
N SER A 50 6.71 -1.74 -15.46
CA SER A 50 6.74 -0.29 -15.70
C SER A 50 7.90 0.05 -16.63
N PHE A 51 7.65 0.89 -17.63
CA PHE A 51 8.69 1.34 -18.56
C PHE A 51 9.22 2.68 -18.06
N PRO A 52 10.44 2.75 -17.51
CA PRO A 52 10.98 4.00 -16.98
C PRO A 52 11.31 4.99 -18.11
N LEU A 53 11.41 6.27 -17.78
CA LEU A 53 11.88 7.29 -18.73
C LEU A 53 13.35 7.10 -19.09
N LYS A 54 14.17 6.66 -18.13
CA LYS A 54 15.58 6.27 -18.32
C LYS A 54 15.96 5.14 -17.36
N LEU A 55 16.97 4.34 -17.71
CA LEU A 55 17.44 3.23 -16.87
C LEU A 55 17.80 3.67 -15.44
N ALA A 56 18.34 4.88 -15.28
CA ALA A 56 18.73 5.44 -14.00
C ALA A 56 17.56 5.70 -13.04
N ASP A 57 16.33 5.71 -13.54
CA ASP A 57 15.12 5.87 -12.72
C ASP A 57 14.67 4.55 -12.08
N THR A 58 15.25 3.41 -12.49
CA THR A 58 14.87 2.12 -11.91
C THR A 58 15.36 2.01 -10.46
N PRO A 59 14.56 1.42 -9.55
CA PRO A 59 14.90 1.36 -8.12
C PRO A 59 16.20 0.59 -7.83
N ALA A 60 16.56 -0.36 -8.69
CA ALA A 60 17.76 -1.17 -8.56
C ALA A 60 19.03 -0.52 -9.16
N HIS A 61 18.92 0.64 -9.84
CA HIS A 61 20.01 1.19 -10.67
C HIS A 61 21.34 1.33 -9.93
N ILE A 62 21.32 1.78 -8.67
CA ILE A 62 22.53 1.99 -7.87
C ILE A 62 23.06 0.71 -7.20
N ASN A 63 22.24 -0.35 -7.15
CA ASN A 63 22.59 -1.60 -6.46
C ASN A 63 22.90 -2.75 -7.43
N PHE A 64 22.57 -2.62 -8.72
CA PHE A 64 22.85 -3.61 -9.76
C PHE A 64 24.06 -3.18 -10.62
N PRO A 65 25.01 -4.08 -10.96
CA PRO A 65 24.99 -5.54 -10.75
C PRO A 65 25.55 -6.00 -9.39
N GLY A 66 25.73 -5.08 -8.44
CA GLY A 66 26.33 -5.35 -7.13
C GLY A 66 27.83 -5.05 -7.08
N ASP A 67 28.45 -5.41 -5.96
CA ASP A 67 29.89 -5.30 -5.73
C ASP A 67 30.38 -6.50 -4.89
N ASP A 68 31.63 -6.92 -5.07
CA ASP A 68 32.25 -8.08 -4.38
C ASP A 68 31.38 -9.36 -4.35
N GLY A 69 30.71 -9.66 -5.47
CA GLY A 69 29.85 -10.84 -5.59
C GLY A 69 28.53 -10.76 -4.82
N GLN A 70 28.16 -9.61 -4.27
CA GLN A 70 26.91 -9.40 -3.53
C GLN A 70 26.04 -8.32 -4.19
N VAL A 71 24.72 -8.57 -4.24
CA VAL A 71 23.72 -7.61 -4.70
C VAL A 71 22.78 -7.29 -3.54
N ARG A 72 22.77 -6.02 -3.11
CA ARG A 72 21.87 -5.55 -2.05
C ARG A 72 20.55 -5.10 -2.66
N TYR A 73 19.44 -5.70 -2.25
CA TYR A 73 18.08 -5.28 -2.62
C TYR A 73 17.66 -4.07 -1.78
N GLY A 74 18.37 -2.94 -1.97
CA GLY A 74 18.22 -1.73 -1.15
C GLY A 74 16.89 -1.01 -1.36
N GLU A 75 16.19 -1.29 -2.45
CA GLU A 75 14.85 -0.81 -2.74
C GLU A 75 13.75 -1.48 -1.90
N GLY A 76 14.04 -2.61 -1.28
CA GLY A 76 13.10 -3.34 -0.41
C GLY A 76 11.79 -3.66 -1.13
N LEU A 77 10.66 -3.23 -0.56
CA LEU A 77 9.32 -3.46 -1.13
C LEU A 77 9.01 -2.54 -2.33
N PHE A 78 9.81 -1.51 -2.56
CA PHE A 78 9.58 -0.52 -3.60
C PHE A 78 10.21 -0.98 -4.92
N ILE A 79 9.57 -1.96 -5.55
CA ILE A 79 9.96 -2.52 -6.85
C ILE A 79 8.88 -2.20 -7.89
N GLY A 80 9.30 -1.77 -9.09
CA GLY A 80 8.39 -1.43 -10.18
C GLY A 80 7.46 -0.26 -9.81
N TYR A 81 6.18 -0.35 -10.18
CA TYR A 81 5.20 0.72 -9.93
C TYR A 81 5.08 1.13 -8.46
N ARG A 82 5.36 0.23 -7.51
CA ARG A 82 5.40 0.55 -6.07
C ARG A 82 6.39 1.68 -5.76
N TYR A 83 7.55 1.66 -6.41
CA TYR A 83 8.57 2.71 -6.29
C TYR A 83 8.15 4.02 -6.96
N TYR A 84 7.68 3.93 -8.20
CA TYR A 84 7.29 5.11 -8.97
C TYR A 84 6.12 5.85 -8.31
N ASP A 85 5.13 5.13 -7.78
CA ASP A 85 4.03 5.70 -7.00
C ASP A 85 4.54 6.38 -5.73
N ALA A 86 5.38 5.70 -4.93
CA ALA A 86 5.92 6.24 -3.69
C ALA A 86 6.79 7.48 -3.90
N ARG A 87 7.49 7.55 -5.03
CA ARG A 87 8.32 8.69 -5.44
C ARG A 87 7.54 9.76 -6.20
N GLN A 88 6.27 9.51 -6.52
CA GLN A 88 5.46 10.34 -7.42
C GLN A 88 6.20 10.65 -8.72
N MET A 89 6.91 9.66 -9.26
CA MET A 89 7.81 9.81 -10.38
C MET A 89 7.15 9.36 -11.68
N PRO A 90 7.21 10.16 -12.75
CA PRO A 90 6.62 9.77 -14.03
C PRO A 90 7.38 8.59 -14.65
N VAL A 91 6.65 7.80 -15.41
CA VAL A 91 7.15 6.68 -16.21
C VAL A 91 6.65 6.83 -17.64
N LEU A 92 7.34 6.23 -18.59
CA LEU A 92 6.94 6.26 -20.00
C LEU A 92 5.61 5.52 -20.18
N PHE A 93 5.54 4.29 -19.66
CA PHE A 93 4.30 3.51 -19.60
C PHE A 93 4.16 2.87 -18.21
N PRO A 94 3.03 3.10 -17.51
CA PRO A 94 2.83 2.58 -16.17
C PRO A 94 2.50 1.09 -16.18
N PHE A 95 2.68 0.44 -15.02
CA PHE A 95 2.28 -0.95 -14.85
C PHE A 95 0.78 -1.14 -15.14
N GLY A 96 0.43 -2.22 -15.82
CA GLY A 96 -0.95 -2.51 -16.21
C GLY A 96 -1.49 -1.60 -17.32
N TYR A 97 -0.65 -0.79 -17.98
CA TYR A 97 -1.08 0.06 -19.10
C TYR A 97 -1.24 -0.75 -20.39
N GLY A 98 -2.21 -0.37 -21.21
CA GLY A 98 -2.39 -0.94 -22.55
C GLY A 98 -3.66 -0.40 -23.20
N LEU A 99 -3.50 0.05 -24.44
CA LEU A 99 -4.58 0.62 -25.25
C LEU A 99 -5.40 -0.47 -25.94
N SER A 100 -6.55 -0.05 -26.47
CA SER A 100 -7.47 -0.86 -27.27
C SER A 100 -7.97 -0.02 -28.45
N TYR A 101 -8.48 -0.68 -29.49
CA TYR A 101 -9.20 -0.02 -30.59
C TYR A 101 -10.63 0.40 -30.21
N THR A 102 -11.08 0.05 -29.01
CA THR A 102 -12.35 0.52 -28.44
C THR A 102 -12.12 1.24 -27.11
N THR A 103 -13.17 1.80 -26.54
CA THR A 103 -13.14 2.49 -25.24
C THR A 103 -14.04 1.77 -24.23
N PHE A 104 -13.68 1.85 -22.96
CA PHE A 104 -14.44 1.24 -21.87
C PHE A 104 -14.79 2.26 -20.79
N ALA A 105 -16.00 2.14 -20.23
CA ALA A 105 -16.46 2.92 -19.09
C ALA A 105 -16.69 2.01 -17.89
N TYR A 106 -16.42 2.54 -16.70
CA TYR A 106 -16.57 1.85 -15.41
C TYR A 106 -17.66 2.55 -14.62
N SER A 107 -18.56 1.79 -14.00
CA SER A 107 -19.66 2.34 -13.22
C SER A 107 -20.10 1.37 -12.11
N ASN A 108 -20.95 1.85 -11.19
CA ASN A 108 -21.56 1.03 -10.14
C ASN A 108 -20.55 0.24 -9.29
N ALA A 109 -19.38 0.83 -9.03
CA ALA A 109 -18.37 0.23 -8.17
C ALA A 109 -18.91 0.04 -6.74
N THR A 110 -18.81 -1.17 -6.22
CA THR A 110 -19.32 -1.54 -4.90
C THR A 110 -18.39 -2.53 -4.20
N VAL A 111 -18.50 -2.63 -2.88
CA VAL A 111 -17.87 -3.66 -2.05
C VAL A 111 -18.96 -4.44 -1.31
N SER A 112 -18.79 -5.76 -1.16
CA SER A 112 -19.78 -6.64 -0.55
C SER A 112 -20.13 -6.30 0.90
N ALA A 113 -19.20 -5.67 1.63
CA ALA A 113 -19.40 -5.19 2.99
C ALA A 113 -18.53 -3.95 3.26
N ALA A 114 -19.09 -2.94 3.92
CA ALA A 114 -18.35 -1.75 4.35
C ALA A 114 -17.42 -2.05 5.55
N THR A 115 -17.75 -3.06 6.35
CA THR A 115 -16.91 -3.58 7.43
C THR A 115 -16.90 -5.10 7.36
N PHE A 116 -15.73 -5.71 7.47
CA PHE A 116 -15.55 -7.16 7.32
C PHE A 116 -14.42 -7.66 8.22
N ARG A 117 -14.42 -8.96 8.50
CA ARG A 117 -13.29 -9.62 9.17
C ARG A 117 -12.34 -10.21 8.15
N ASP A 118 -11.07 -10.26 8.49
CA ASP A 118 -10.00 -10.79 7.62
C ASP A 118 -10.22 -12.25 7.18
N VAL A 119 -10.87 -13.06 8.01
CA VAL A 119 -11.27 -14.44 7.71
C VAL A 119 -12.43 -14.56 6.73
N ASP A 120 -13.26 -13.51 6.60
CA ASP A 120 -14.45 -13.52 5.73
C ASP A 120 -14.09 -12.99 4.32
N GLY A 121 -13.16 -12.04 4.24
CA GLY A 121 -12.79 -11.36 2.99
C GLY A 121 -13.89 -10.43 2.46
N VAL A 122 -13.66 -9.84 1.29
CA VAL A 122 -14.66 -9.02 0.57
C VAL A 122 -14.60 -9.25 -0.92
N THR A 123 -15.72 -9.00 -1.60
CA THR A 123 -15.77 -8.95 -3.06
C THR A 123 -15.98 -7.52 -3.50
N VAL A 124 -15.15 -7.05 -4.44
CA VAL A 124 -15.31 -5.77 -5.11
C VAL A 124 -15.96 -6.03 -6.47
N SER A 125 -17.01 -5.29 -6.76
CA SER A 125 -17.76 -5.40 -8.00
C SER A 125 -17.74 -4.09 -8.78
N VAL A 126 -17.70 -4.17 -10.11
CA VAL A 126 -17.82 -3.01 -11.00
C VAL A 126 -18.48 -3.41 -12.32
N ASP A 127 -19.31 -2.53 -12.87
CA ASP A 127 -19.86 -2.71 -14.21
C ASP A 127 -18.91 -2.09 -15.24
N VAL A 128 -18.58 -2.85 -16.28
CA VAL A 128 -17.73 -2.42 -17.39
C VAL A 128 -18.54 -2.42 -18.66
N THR A 129 -18.58 -1.27 -19.34
CA THR A 129 -19.28 -1.09 -20.61
C THR A 129 -18.29 -0.83 -21.73
N ASN A 130 -18.40 -1.54 -22.85
CA ASN A 130 -17.70 -1.16 -24.08
C ASN A 130 -18.46 -0.01 -24.74
N THR A 131 -17.86 1.18 -24.76
CA THR A 131 -18.48 2.41 -25.26
C THR A 131 -18.07 2.77 -26.69
N GLY A 132 -17.17 1.98 -27.30
CA GLY A 132 -16.75 2.21 -28.68
C GLY A 132 -17.54 1.38 -29.69
N SER A 133 -17.02 1.31 -30.91
CA SER A 133 -17.69 0.73 -32.08
C SER A 133 -17.21 -0.66 -32.49
N VAL A 134 -16.20 -1.20 -31.81
CA VAL A 134 -15.63 -2.52 -32.09
C VAL A 134 -15.59 -3.38 -30.84
N ALA A 135 -15.75 -4.69 -30.99
CA ALA A 135 -15.57 -5.63 -29.89
C ALA A 135 -14.16 -5.53 -29.31
N GLY A 136 -14.02 -5.75 -28.00
CA GLY A 136 -12.75 -5.61 -27.32
C GLY A 136 -12.75 -6.25 -25.95
N LYS A 137 -11.55 -6.49 -25.43
CA LYS A 137 -11.36 -7.05 -24.09
C LYS A 137 -10.71 -6.02 -23.18
N GLU A 138 -11.28 -5.82 -22.01
CA GLU A 138 -10.73 -4.95 -20.96
C GLU A 138 -10.21 -5.79 -19.79
N VAL A 139 -9.16 -5.30 -19.13
CA VAL A 139 -8.63 -5.87 -17.88
C VAL A 139 -8.91 -4.90 -16.75
N VAL A 140 -9.92 -5.23 -15.93
CA VAL A 140 -10.18 -4.55 -14.66
C VAL A 140 -9.10 -4.92 -13.67
N GLN A 141 -8.41 -3.93 -13.12
CA GLN A 141 -7.36 -4.11 -12.13
C GLN A 141 -7.83 -3.57 -10.78
N LEU A 142 -7.64 -4.37 -9.73
CA LEU A 142 -8.00 -4.01 -8.36
C LEU A 142 -6.75 -3.88 -7.50
N TYR A 143 -6.52 -2.67 -7.01
CA TYR A 143 -5.44 -2.33 -6.11
C TYR A 143 -6.00 -2.09 -4.70
N VAL A 144 -5.21 -2.41 -3.69
CA VAL A 144 -5.51 -2.12 -2.28
C VAL A 144 -4.51 -1.09 -1.76
N HIS A 145 -5.02 -0.01 -1.18
CA HIS A 145 -4.27 0.98 -0.41
C HIS A 145 -4.66 0.86 1.06
N ASP A 146 -3.67 0.62 1.90
CA ASP A 146 -3.80 0.67 3.34
C ASP A 146 -3.59 2.12 3.79
N ARG A 147 -4.62 2.76 4.36
CA ARG A 147 -4.54 4.18 4.75
C ARG A 147 -3.57 4.41 5.89
N LYS A 148 -3.40 3.42 6.77
CA LYS A 148 -2.53 3.51 7.94
C LYS A 148 -2.06 2.13 8.36
N SER A 149 -0.80 1.84 8.04
CA SER A 149 -0.09 0.63 8.46
C SER A 149 1.00 0.95 9.49
N LYS A 150 1.27 0.02 10.42
CA LYS A 150 2.39 0.19 11.37
C LYS A 150 3.76 0.08 10.70
N LEU A 151 3.90 -0.79 9.70
CA LEU A 151 5.12 -0.89 8.89
C LEU A 151 4.96 -0.14 7.57
N VAL A 152 6.09 0.24 6.98
CA VAL A 152 6.12 0.88 5.66
C VAL A 152 5.54 -0.05 4.59
N ARG A 153 4.59 0.45 3.81
CA ARG A 153 3.97 -0.26 2.69
C ARG A 153 4.01 0.59 1.41
N PRO A 154 3.98 -0.03 0.22
CA PRO A 154 3.70 0.68 -1.03
C PRO A 154 2.37 1.42 -0.94
N PHE A 155 2.25 2.56 -1.65
CA PHE A 155 1.00 3.33 -1.68
C PHE A 155 -0.19 2.44 -2.08
N LYS A 156 -0.06 1.64 -3.14
CA LYS A 156 -1.08 0.67 -3.52
C LYS A 156 -0.48 -0.60 -4.07
N GLU A 157 -1.21 -1.70 -3.90
CA GLU A 157 -0.76 -3.02 -4.33
C GLU A 157 -1.82 -3.72 -5.19
N LEU A 158 -1.47 -4.26 -6.37
CA LEU A 158 -2.40 -5.06 -7.16
C LEU A 158 -2.74 -6.34 -6.38
N LYS A 159 -4.02 -6.57 -6.11
CA LYS A 159 -4.51 -7.75 -5.38
C LYS A 159 -5.46 -8.63 -6.19
N GLY A 160 -5.97 -8.13 -7.31
CA GLY A 160 -6.75 -8.94 -8.24
C GLY A 160 -6.94 -8.25 -9.58
N PHE A 161 -7.29 -9.03 -10.59
CA PHE A 161 -7.68 -8.51 -11.89
C PHE A 161 -8.63 -9.50 -12.58
N ALA A 162 -9.44 -9.00 -13.50
CA ALA A 162 -10.31 -9.81 -14.33
C ALA A 162 -10.32 -9.27 -15.75
N LYS A 163 -10.27 -10.19 -16.72
CA LYS A 163 -10.36 -9.84 -18.14
C LYS A 163 -11.75 -10.17 -18.65
N VAL A 164 -12.41 -9.19 -19.25
CA VAL A 164 -13.78 -9.30 -19.76
C VAL A 164 -13.81 -8.99 -21.24
N ASP A 165 -14.58 -9.78 -22.00
CA ASP A 165 -14.84 -9.55 -23.42
C ASP A 165 -16.19 -8.86 -23.59
N LEU A 166 -16.27 -7.83 -24.43
CA LEU A 166 -17.44 -6.98 -24.57
C LEU A 166 -17.69 -6.63 -26.04
N GLU A 167 -18.88 -6.93 -26.53
CA GLU A 167 -19.40 -6.38 -27.79
C GLU A 167 -19.66 -4.87 -27.67
N PRO A 168 -19.71 -4.10 -28.79
CA PRO A 168 -20.06 -2.68 -28.75
C PRO A 168 -21.37 -2.40 -27.99
N GLY A 169 -21.33 -1.54 -26.98
CA GLY A 169 -22.47 -1.20 -26.12
C GLY A 169 -22.80 -2.23 -25.03
N GLU A 170 -22.14 -3.39 -25.01
CA GLU A 170 -22.37 -4.40 -23.97
C GLU A 170 -21.83 -3.92 -22.62
N THR A 171 -22.57 -4.27 -21.55
CA THR A 171 -22.12 -4.09 -20.16
C THR A 171 -22.04 -5.45 -19.47
N LYS A 172 -20.93 -5.72 -18.78
CA LYS A 172 -20.78 -6.88 -17.90
C LYS A 172 -20.33 -6.45 -16.51
N ARG A 173 -20.88 -7.11 -15.49
CA ARG A 173 -20.42 -7.00 -14.11
C ARG A 173 -19.17 -7.85 -13.92
N VAL A 174 -18.16 -7.27 -13.28
CA VAL A 174 -16.92 -7.93 -12.90
C VAL A 174 -16.85 -7.97 -11.38
N ASP A 175 -16.62 -9.16 -10.83
CA ASP A 175 -16.48 -9.40 -9.40
C ASP A 175 -15.07 -9.94 -9.11
N ILE A 176 -14.36 -9.30 -8.16
CA ILE A 176 -13.01 -9.69 -7.74
C ILE A 176 -13.02 -9.90 -6.23
N ALA A 177 -12.82 -11.15 -5.82
CA ALA A 177 -12.73 -11.53 -4.41
C ALA A 177 -11.34 -11.23 -3.84
N LEU A 178 -11.31 -10.65 -2.65
CA LEU A 178 -10.13 -10.35 -1.87
C LEU A 178 -10.19 -11.12 -0.55
N ASP A 179 -9.16 -11.92 -0.30
CA ASP A 179 -9.02 -12.72 0.92
C ASP A 179 -8.08 -12.04 1.93
N PHE A 180 -7.78 -12.74 3.03
CA PHE A 180 -6.81 -12.33 4.05
C PHE A 180 -5.50 -11.77 3.46
N ARG A 181 -4.93 -12.41 2.43
CA ARG A 181 -3.64 -12.04 1.84
C ARG A 181 -3.71 -10.75 1.02
N ALA A 182 -4.90 -10.34 0.59
CA ALA A 182 -5.09 -9.06 -0.07
C ALA A 182 -4.77 -7.88 0.87
N PHE A 183 -5.06 -8.03 2.16
CA PHE A 183 -4.88 -6.97 3.16
C PHE A 183 -3.60 -7.14 3.98
N ALA A 184 -3.12 -8.38 4.11
CA ALA A 184 -1.98 -8.70 4.95
C ALA A 184 -0.63 -8.17 4.42
N TYR A 185 0.29 -7.93 5.35
CA TYR A 185 1.72 -7.73 5.11
C TYR A 185 2.55 -8.67 5.99
N TYR A 186 3.79 -8.96 5.58
CA TYR A 186 4.67 -9.82 6.38
C TYR A 186 5.30 -9.01 7.51
N HIS A 187 5.04 -9.40 8.76
CA HIS A 187 5.61 -8.74 9.92
C HIS A 187 6.82 -9.55 10.43
N PRO A 188 8.07 -9.03 10.28
CA PRO A 188 9.27 -9.79 10.60
C PRO A 188 9.35 -10.16 12.08
N GLY A 189 8.80 -9.31 12.94
CA GLY A 189 8.76 -9.55 14.38
C GLY A 189 7.89 -10.73 14.83
N TYR A 190 6.90 -11.09 14.02
CA TYR A 190 6.04 -12.26 14.27
C TYR A 190 6.38 -13.42 13.32
N ALA A 191 7.31 -13.20 12.40
CA ALA A 191 7.68 -14.11 11.32
C ALA A 191 6.49 -14.66 10.49
N GLN A 192 5.40 -13.89 10.38
CA GLN A 192 4.18 -14.32 9.69
C GLN A 192 3.47 -13.15 8.98
N TRP A 193 2.53 -13.49 8.10
CA TRP A 193 1.62 -12.54 7.49
C TRP A 193 0.56 -12.13 8.51
N ILE A 194 0.35 -10.83 8.67
CA ILE A 194 -0.65 -10.28 9.59
C ILE A 194 -1.55 -9.28 8.87
N THR A 195 -2.76 -9.15 9.37
CA THR A 195 -3.70 -8.06 9.12
C THR A 195 -3.73 -7.15 10.33
N GLU A 196 -4.12 -5.90 10.13
CA GLU A 196 -4.36 -4.93 11.19
C GLU A 196 -5.77 -4.37 11.01
N ASP A 197 -6.40 -3.96 12.12
CA ASP A 197 -7.63 -3.17 12.04
C ASP A 197 -7.34 -1.86 11.29
N GLY A 198 -8.20 -1.50 10.34
CA GLY A 198 -7.98 -0.27 9.60
C GLY A 198 -8.89 -0.07 8.40
N ASP A 199 -8.83 1.15 7.87
CA ASP A 199 -9.56 1.53 6.66
C ASP A 199 -8.69 1.31 5.43
N PHE A 200 -9.27 0.65 4.43
CA PHE A 200 -8.63 0.37 3.15
C PHE A 200 -9.37 1.06 2.02
N ASP A 201 -8.62 1.61 1.07
CA ASP A 201 -9.14 2.04 -0.21
C ASP A 201 -8.93 0.95 -1.27
N LEU A 202 -10.01 0.57 -1.93
CA LEU A 202 -10.08 -0.44 -2.97
C LEU A 202 -10.18 0.29 -4.31
N LEU A 203 -9.05 0.42 -5.00
CA LEU A 203 -8.91 1.22 -6.20
C LEU A 203 -9.09 0.36 -7.45
N ILE A 204 -10.10 0.68 -8.24
CA ILE A 204 -10.44 -0.02 -9.48
C ILE A 204 -9.91 0.82 -10.65
N GLY A 205 -9.06 0.23 -11.48
CA GLY A 205 -8.42 0.93 -12.58
C GLY A 205 -8.31 0.12 -13.86
N ALA A 206 -8.01 0.83 -14.95
CA ALA A 206 -7.62 0.26 -16.24
C ALA A 206 -6.08 0.12 -16.38
N SER A 207 -5.33 0.77 -15.47
CA SER A 207 -3.89 0.61 -15.23
C SER A 207 -3.54 1.12 -13.82
N SER A 208 -2.31 0.94 -13.36
CA SER A 208 -1.84 1.51 -12.08
C SER A 208 -1.88 3.05 -12.01
N ALA A 209 -1.88 3.72 -13.16
CA ALA A 209 -1.96 5.19 -13.25
C ALA A 209 -3.34 5.70 -13.69
N ASP A 210 -4.29 4.80 -13.94
CA ASP A 210 -5.62 5.12 -14.45
C ASP A 210 -6.70 4.49 -13.57
N ILE A 211 -6.88 5.09 -12.39
CA ILE A 211 -7.89 4.70 -11.41
C ILE A 211 -9.23 5.35 -11.78
N ARG A 212 -10.25 4.53 -11.97
CA ARG A 212 -11.58 4.93 -12.46
C ARG A 212 -12.62 5.00 -11.36
N ALA A 213 -12.45 4.21 -10.30
CA ALA A 213 -13.30 4.24 -9.12
C ALA A 213 -12.52 3.84 -7.87
N THR A 214 -12.97 4.36 -6.73
CA THR A 214 -12.47 3.99 -5.41
C THR A 214 -13.66 3.71 -4.52
N VAL A 215 -13.64 2.58 -3.82
CA VAL A 215 -14.57 2.27 -2.72
C VAL A 215 -13.74 1.98 -1.47
N SER A 216 -14.29 2.20 -0.29
CA SER A 216 -13.58 1.97 0.97
C SER A 216 -14.24 0.86 1.78
N ALA A 217 -13.44 0.13 2.55
CA ALA A 217 -13.90 -0.86 3.51
C ALA A 217 -13.02 -0.85 4.76
N THR A 218 -13.62 -1.09 5.93
CA THR A 218 -12.93 -1.21 7.21
C THR A 218 -12.71 -2.69 7.52
N LEU A 219 -11.46 -3.07 7.71
CA LEU A 219 -11.06 -4.41 8.10
C LEU A 219 -11.01 -4.52 9.63
N GLN A 220 -11.50 -5.65 10.14
CA GLN A 220 -11.32 -6.11 11.51
C GLN A 220 -10.43 -7.35 11.50
N SER A 221 -9.21 -7.22 12.01
CA SER A 221 -8.31 -8.35 12.18
C SER A 221 -8.84 -9.30 13.25
N THR A 222 -8.71 -10.60 13.01
CA THR A 222 -9.05 -11.64 13.99
C THR A 222 -7.83 -12.27 14.64
N LEU A 223 -6.63 -11.74 14.35
CA LEU A 223 -5.38 -12.25 14.89
C LEU A 223 -5.20 -11.80 16.35
N ASP A 224 -5.01 -12.77 17.24
CA ASP A 224 -4.49 -12.53 18.59
C ASP A 224 -2.97 -12.72 18.57
N LEU A 225 -2.25 -11.62 18.40
CA LEU A 225 -0.78 -11.59 18.35
C LEU A 225 -0.21 -11.31 19.74
N PRO A 226 0.90 -11.95 20.14
CA PRO A 226 1.54 -11.64 21.40
C PRO A 226 2.04 -10.19 21.38
N SER A 227 2.01 -9.52 22.53
CA SER A 227 2.61 -8.18 22.64
C SER A 227 4.10 -8.24 22.31
N ARG A 228 4.60 -7.19 21.66
CA ARG A 228 6.04 -7.01 21.39
C ARG A 228 6.64 -5.84 22.15
N LEU A 229 5.92 -5.33 23.16
CA LEU A 229 6.45 -4.29 24.03
C LEU A 229 7.72 -4.79 24.73
N ASP A 230 8.69 -3.89 24.79
CA ASP A 230 9.97 -4.05 25.46
C ASP A 230 10.34 -2.78 26.21
N LYS A 231 11.52 -2.78 26.84
CA LYS A 231 12.00 -1.66 27.66
C LYS A 231 12.28 -0.37 26.87
N GLU A 232 12.49 -0.47 25.56
CA GLU A 232 12.77 0.67 24.68
C GLU A 232 11.49 1.18 24.00
N SER A 233 10.37 0.49 24.20
CA SER A 233 9.08 0.84 23.60
C SER A 233 8.62 2.22 24.05
N THR A 234 8.15 2.99 23.08
CA THR A 234 7.69 4.36 23.27
C THR A 234 6.35 4.39 23.97
N VAL A 235 6.01 5.53 24.57
CA VAL A 235 4.66 5.76 25.14
C VAL A 235 3.56 5.47 24.10
N GLN A 236 3.79 5.80 22.83
CA GLN A 236 2.88 5.46 21.73
C GLN A 236 2.73 3.95 21.54
N ASP A 237 3.83 3.19 21.55
CA ASP A 237 3.78 1.73 21.43
C ASP A 237 2.94 1.11 22.56
N TRP A 238 3.16 1.57 23.80
CA TRP A 238 2.39 1.14 24.97
C TRP A 238 0.89 1.44 24.82
N MET A 239 0.55 2.61 24.29
CA MET A 239 -0.83 2.99 24.05
C MET A 239 -1.44 2.28 22.84
N ASP A 240 -0.68 1.87 21.82
CA ASP A 240 -1.19 1.18 20.63
C ASP A 240 -1.34 -0.34 20.80
N ASP A 241 -0.66 -0.93 21.78
CA ASP A 241 -0.83 -2.32 22.18
C ASP A 241 -2.05 -2.45 23.12
N PRO A 242 -3.06 -3.29 22.82
CA PRO A 242 -4.22 -3.44 23.70
C PRO A 242 -3.89 -3.89 25.12
N ARG A 243 -2.89 -4.78 25.29
CA ARG A 243 -2.44 -5.29 26.60
C ARG A 243 -1.62 -4.22 27.33
N GLY A 244 -0.77 -3.51 26.59
CA GLY A 244 -0.02 -2.35 27.09
C GLY A 244 -0.93 -1.22 27.57
N ARG A 245 -1.91 -0.82 26.76
CA ARG A 245 -2.89 0.22 27.10
C ARG A 245 -3.64 -0.13 28.36
N ALA A 246 -4.11 -1.37 28.49
CA ALA A 246 -4.87 -1.81 29.66
C ALA A 246 -4.11 -1.62 30.99
N VAL A 247 -2.79 -1.78 30.99
CA VAL A 247 -1.98 -1.62 32.21
C VAL A 247 -1.42 -0.21 32.39
N PHE A 248 -1.18 0.53 31.31
CA PHE A 248 -0.46 1.80 31.33
C PHE A 248 -1.36 3.04 31.23
N GLU A 249 -2.53 2.94 30.59
CA GLU A 249 -3.43 4.08 30.36
C GLU A 249 -3.82 4.85 31.64
N PRO A 250 -4.12 4.20 32.78
CA PRO A 250 -4.43 4.94 34.02
C PRO A 250 -3.25 5.78 34.50
N THR A 251 -2.03 5.26 34.39
CA THR A 251 -0.80 5.97 34.76
C THR A 251 -0.52 7.11 33.79
N PHE A 252 -0.72 6.88 32.50
CA PHE A 252 -0.57 7.89 31.46
C PHE A 252 -1.51 9.09 31.68
N GLN A 253 -2.79 8.82 31.95
CA GLN A 253 -3.79 9.89 32.20
C GLN A 253 -3.42 10.73 33.42
N LEU A 254 -2.95 10.10 34.50
CA LEU A 254 -2.48 10.81 35.70
C LEU A 254 -1.27 11.70 35.39
N MET A 255 -0.30 11.16 34.65
CA MET A 255 0.91 11.88 34.25
C MET A 255 0.56 13.11 33.38
N MET A 256 -0.31 12.95 32.39
CA MET A 256 -0.77 14.04 31.54
C MET A 256 -1.55 15.10 32.32
N ALA A 257 -2.40 14.70 33.26
CA ALA A 257 -3.13 15.63 34.13
C ALA A 257 -2.18 16.45 35.01
N GLN A 258 -1.13 15.84 35.56
CA GLN A 258 -0.11 16.54 36.36
C GLN A 258 0.71 17.51 35.50
N MET A 259 1.10 17.12 34.29
CA MET A 259 1.80 18.01 33.36
C MET A 259 0.95 19.20 32.95
N ALA A 260 -0.34 19.00 32.65
CA ALA A 260 -1.27 20.09 32.34
C ALA A 260 -1.39 21.10 33.51
N GLN A 261 -1.33 20.61 34.75
CA GLN A 261 -1.30 21.48 35.94
C GLN A 261 0.03 22.21 36.14
N ALA A 262 1.16 21.58 35.81
CA ALA A 262 2.50 22.14 35.97
C ALA A 262 2.88 23.17 34.89
N PHE A 263 2.39 22.98 33.65
CA PHE A 263 2.68 23.84 32.50
C PHE A 263 1.57 24.85 32.17
N GLY A 264 0.50 24.89 32.98
CA GLY A 264 -0.59 25.85 32.84
C GLY A 264 -1.59 25.43 31.77
N GLY A 265 -2.80 25.06 32.18
CA GLY A 265 -3.90 24.73 31.28
C GLY A 265 -4.27 25.90 30.38
N GLY A 266 -3.78 25.88 29.14
CA GLY A 266 -4.29 26.66 28.02
C GLY A 266 -5.05 25.72 27.10
N ASP A 267 -6.31 26.04 26.81
CA ASP A 267 -7.18 25.30 25.92
C ASP A 267 -6.50 25.04 24.57
N GLY A 268 -6.02 23.80 24.36
CA GLY A 268 -5.94 23.04 23.10
C GLY A 268 -5.52 23.70 21.78
N ASN A 269 -5.02 24.93 21.78
CA ASN A 269 -4.80 25.73 20.58
C ASN A 269 -3.87 26.93 20.81
N ASP A 270 -2.89 26.81 21.72
CA ASP A 270 -1.95 27.91 22.03
C ASP A 270 -0.63 27.73 21.28
N ASP A 271 -0.52 28.44 20.16
CA ASP A 271 0.70 28.70 19.39
C ASP A 271 1.66 29.66 20.14
N GLY A 272 2.12 29.30 21.34
CA GLY A 272 3.13 30.06 22.06
C GLY A 272 3.71 29.29 23.26
N ALA A 273 5.02 29.19 23.51
CA ALA A 273 6.20 29.80 22.93
C ALA A 273 7.28 28.70 22.85
N ILE A 274 7.97 28.61 21.71
CA ILE A 274 8.64 27.39 21.18
C ILE A 274 7.57 26.41 20.66
N GLY A 275 7.16 26.52 19.39
CA GLY A 275 6.10 25.71 18.77
C GLY A 275 6.43 24.21 18.62
N MET A 276 6.74 23.53 19.72
CA MET A 276 6.90 22.08 19.82
C MET A 276 5.61 21.48 20.37
N ASP A 277 5.05 20.53 19.62
CA ASP A 277 4.02 19.62 20.10
C ASP A 277 4.59 18.73 21.22
N MET A 278 4.45 19.21 22.46
CA MET A 278 4.95 18.51 23.66
C MET A 278 4.28 17.15 23.85
N THR A 279 3.02 17.02 23.46
CA THR A 279 2.29 15.75 23.54
C THR A 279 2.85 14.76 22.53
N GLY A 280 3.01 15.17 21.27
CA GLY A 280 3.65 14.36 20.24
C GLY A 280 5.09 13.99 20.59
N PHE A 281 5.84 14.88 21.23
CA PHE A 281 7.19 14.59 21.73
C PHE A 281 7.18 13.49 22.80
N ILE A 282 6.33 13.58 23.82
CA ILE A 282 6.22 12.58 24.90
C ILE A 282 5.82 11.21 24.32
N MET A 283 4.87 11.17 23.39
CA MET A 283 4.40 9.93 22.77
C MET A 283 5.53 9.17 22.06
N GLN A 284 6.52 9.87 21.50
CA GLN A 284 7.64 9.27 20.77
C GLN A 284 8.85 8.89 21.66
N MET A 285 8.84 9.25 22.95
CA MET A 285 9.92 8.88 23.85
C MET A 285 9.72 7.49 24.45
N PRO A 286 10.80 6.73 24.72
CA PRO A 286 10.73 5.51 25.51
C PRO A 286 10.07 5.76 26.87
N LEU A 287 9.17 4.88 27.28
CA LEU A 287 8.44 5.04 28.55
C LEU A 287 9.39 5.19 29.74
N ALA A 288 10.47 4.39 29.77
CA ALA A 288 11.48 4.46 30.81
C ALA A 288 12.14 5.85 30.90
N SER A 289 12.34 6.53 29.77
CA SER A 289 12.92 7.88 29.73
C SER A 289 11.98 8.92 30.29
N ILE A 290 10.68 8.83 29.95
CA ILE A 290 9.65 9.73 30.49
C ILE A 290 9.53 9.59 32.00
N LEU A 291 9.48 8.35 32.50
CA LEU A 291 9.46 8.07 33.93
C LEU A 291 10.75 8.58 34.62
N GLY A 292 11.91 8.42 33.97
CA GLY A 292 13.18 8.93 34.48
C GLY A 292 13.22 10.44 34.70
N PHE A 293 12.51 11.25 33.91
CA PHE A 293 12.41 12.70 34.16
C PHE A 293 11.70 13.06 35.47
N GLN A 294 10.89 12.14 36.00
CA GLN A 294 10.13 12.33 37.23
C GLN A 294 10.58 11.38 38.35
N GLU A 295 11.81 10.87 38.29
CA GLU A 295 12.30 9.82 39.19
C GLU A 295 12.10 10.16 40.68
N ALA A 296 12.25 11.43 41.07
CA ALA A 296 12.04 11.90 42.44
C ALA A 296 10.60 11.76 42.97
N LEU A 297 9.62 11.60 42.07
CA LEU A 297 8.20 11.44 42.38
C LEU A 297 7.73 9.99 42.23
N LEU A 298 8.59 9.09 41.76
CA LEU A 298 8.25 7.69 41.54
C LEU A 298 8.41 6.87 42.83
N PRO A 299 7.52 5.87 43.06
CA PRO A 299 7.63 4.98 44.21
C PRO A 299 8.81 4.00 44.13
N MET A 300 9.40 3.84 42.95
CA MET A 300 10.56 2.97 42.65
C MET A 300 11.23 3.41 41.33
N PRO A 301 12.45 2.93 41.03
CA PRO A 301 13.15 3.27 39.80
C PRO A 301 12.33 3.00 38.52
N ALA A 302 12.50 3.85 37.51
CA ALA A 302 11.71 3.82 36.28
C ALA A 302 11.81 2.48 35.52
N ASP A 303 13.00 1.88 35.50
CA ASP A 303 13.26 0.56 34.90
C ASP A 303 12.46 -0.55 35.60
N VAL A 304 12.40 -0.54 36.94
CA VAL A 304 11.62 -1.51 37.72
C VAL A 304 10.12 -1.37 37.45
N ILE A 305 9.62 -0.14 37.29
CA ILE A 305 8.22 0.09 36.90
C ILE A 305 7.93 -0.50 35.53
N VAL A 306 8.78 -0.21 34.54
CA VAL A 306 8.62 -0.70 33.17
C VAL A 306 8.71 -2.23 33.12
N GLU A 307 9.65 -2.85 33.84
CA GLU A 307 9.73 -4.31 33.96
C GLU A 307 8.47 -4.91 34.59
N GLY A 308 7.93 -4.28 35.63
CA GLY A 308 6.68 -4.71 36.27
C GLY A 308 5.47 -4.62 35.34
N LEU A 309 5.40 -3.60 34.48
CA LEU A 309 4.37 -3.48 33.45
C LEU A 309 4.56 -4.53 32.35
N LEU A 310 5.79 -4.76 31.88
CA LEU A 310 6.09 -5.77 30.88
C LEU A 310 5.72 -7.18 31.37
N HIS A 311 5.97 -7.48 32.64
CA HIS A 311 5.56 -8.76 33.23
C HIS A 311 4.04 -8.95 33.23
N GLN A 312 3.26 -7.87 33.43
CA GLN A 312 1.80 -7.93 33.33
C GLN A 312 1.33 -8.12 31.89
N VAL A 313 1.97 -7.45 30.92
CA VAL A 313 1.64 -7.55 29.49
C VAL A 313 1.94 -8.94 28.93
N HIS A 314 3.11 -9.49 29.25
CA HIS A 314 3.57 -10.78 28.74
C HIS A 314 3.07 -11.99 29.53
N GLY A 315 2.62 -11.77 30.78
CA GLY A 315 2.06 -12.80 31.65
C GLY A 315 0.56 -13.04 31.49
N ALA A 316 -0.12 -12.23 30.67
CA ALA A 316 -1.57 -12.26 30.43
C ALA A 316 -1.95 -13.00 29.14
#